data_AF-A0AAX2RQQ7-F1
#
_entry.id   AF-A0AAX2RQQ7-F1
#
_cell.length_a   1.000
_cell.length_b   1.000
_cell.length_c   1.000
_cell.angle_alpha   90.00
_cell.angle_beta   90.00
_cell.angle_gamma   90.00
#
_symmetry.space_group_name_H-M   'P 1'
#
loop_
_entity.id
_entity.type
_entity.pdbx_description
1 polymer ?
#
loop_
_entity_poly.entity_id
_entity_poly.type
_entity_poly.pdbx_seq_one_letter_code
_entity_poly.pdbx_strand_id
1 'polypeptide(L)'
;MRIISFIVCSCLVAIADGALAVALDESTNFPDGSSQIKVRCQESGNGANCGIYASGSAGEKKIIDYPDAPSNISMASGVFVIDLPCGTQCSATYFYSERKGLGGPFPFVEAYDVERGVVLLSKRNPLPMYAMFSKQSRVVGEIALDIPQGMDAFASIKEVAVEDHRFVITYTDRAGNVSKIRRRVPILKGRLTR
;
A
#
# COMPACT_ATOMS: atom_id res chain seq x y z
N MET A 1 26.80 -47.89 -62.78
CA MET A 1 27.39 -47.79 -61.42
C MET A 1 27.99 -46.41 -61.23
N ARG A 2 27.33 -45.53 -60.47
CA ARG A 2 27.94 -44.33 -59.89
C ARG A 2 27.33 -44.09 -58.51
N ILE A 3 28.23 -43.74 -57.60
CA ILE A 3 28.14 -43.86 -56.16
C ILE A 3 27.34 -42.71 -55.55
N ILE A 4 26.57 -43.05 -54.52
CA ILE A 4 25.74 -42.21 -53.68
C ILE A 4 26.62 -41.33 -52.77
N SER A 5 26.23 -40.08 -52.53
CA SER A 5 26.69 -39.31 -51.37
C SER A 5 25.50 -38.58 -50.77
N PHE A 6 25.07 -39.06 -49.60
CA PHE A 6 24.06 -38.44 -48.75
C PHE A 6 24.71 -37.33 -47.94
N ILE A 7 24.30 -36.07 -48.17
CA ILE A 7 24.61 -34.97 -47.26
C ILE A 7 23.43 -34.87 -46.29
N VAL A 8 23.61 -35.41 -45.09
CA VAL A 8 22.66 -35.22 -43.98
C VAL A 8 22.91 -33.83 -43.42
N CYS A 9 22.10 -32.86 -43.86
CA CYS A 9 22.08 -31.51 -43.32
C CYS A 9 21.30 -31.54 -41.99
N SER A 10 22.02 -31.82 -40.90
CA SER A 10 21.49 -31.73 -39.54
C SER A 10 21.13 -30.28 -39.23
N CYS A 11 19.85 -29.93 -39.36
CA CYS A 11 19.32 -28.69 -38.81
C CYS A 11 19.31 -28.80 -37.28
N LEU A 12 20.32 -28.21 -36.64
CA LEU A 12 20.30 -27.89 -35.22
C LEU A 12 19.11 -26.96 -34.96
N VAL A 13 18.01 -27.52 -34.45
CA VAL A 13 16.93 -26.73 -33.87
C VAL A 13 17.46 -26.23 -32.53
N ALA A 14 17.98 -25.00 -32.51
CA ALA A 14 18.24 -24.30 -31.27
C ALA A 14 16.89 -23.97 -30.63
N ILE A 15 16.45 -24.82 -29.71
CA ILE A 15 15.35 -24.51 -28.80
C ILE A 15 15.92 -23.46 -27.86
N ALA A 16 15.68 -22.19 -28.16
CA ALA A 16 15.90 -21.14 -27.20
C ALA A 16 14.83 -21.33 -26.12
N ASP A 17 15.20 -21.96 -25.00
CA ASP A 17 14.50 -21.80 -23.72
C ASP A 17 14.67 -20.34 -23.29
N GLY A 18 13.98 -19.45 -23.99
CA GLY A 18 13.71 -18.11 -23.51
C GLY A 18 12.77 -18.28 -22.33
N ALA A 19 13.33 -18.31 -21.11
CA ALA A 19 12.56 -18.01 -19.92
C ALA A 19 11.89 -16.66 -20.17
N LEU A 20 10.61 -16.70 -20.56
CA LEU A 20 9.75 -15.53 -20.68
C LEU A 20 9.63 -14.97 -19.27
N ALA A 21 10.48 -14.01 -18.92
CA ALA A 21 10.25 -13.16 -17.77
C ALA A 21 8.89 -12.49 -18.00
N VAL A 22 7.87 -12.95 -17.26
CA VAL A 22 6.53 -12.37 -17.33
C VAL A 22 6.65 -10.98 -16.70
N ALA A 23 6.62 -9.96 -17.55
CA ALA A 23 6.56 -8.58 -17.10
C ALA A 23 5.07 -8.22 -16.93
N LEU A 24 4.66 -7.97 -15.69
CA LEU A 24 3.34 -7.39 -15.41
C LEU A 24 3.45 -5.87 -15.56
N ASP A 25 2.61 -5.26 -16.40
CA ASP A 25 2.47 -3.81 -16.54
C ASP A 25 0.99 -3.45 -16.41
N GLU A 26 0.62 -2.93 -15.25
CA GLU A 26 -0.75 -2.52 -14.93
C GLU A 26 -0.81 -1.00 -14.71
N SER A 27 -1.90 -0.38 -15.15
CA SER A 27 -2.16 1.04 -14.94
C SER A 27 -3.56 1.25 -14.39
N THR A 28 -3.65 2.03 -13.31
CA THR A 28 -4.94 2.51 -12.83
C THR A 28 -5.48 3.56 -13.81
N ASN A 29 -6.80 3.62 -13.94
CA ASN A 29 -7.47 4.70 -14.66
C ASN A 29 -8.68 5.18 -13.86
N PHE A 30 -8.47 6.18 -13.00
CA PHE A 30 -9.55 6.77 -12.24
C PHE A 30 -10.07 8.03 -12.95
N PRO A 31 -11.39 8.16 -13.16
CA PRO A 31 -11.97 9.24 -13.98
C PRO A 31 -11.69 10.64 -13.44
N ASP A 32 -11.48 10.78 -12.13
CA ASP A 32 -11.25 12.06 -11.47
C ASP A 32 -9.76 12.36 -11.19
N GLY A 33 -8.83 11.52 -11.67
CA GLY A 33 -7.40 11.63 -11.39
C GLY A 33 -6.64 12.42 -12.45
N SER A 34 -5.87 13.44 -12.04
CA SER A 34 -4.86 14.09 -12.91
C SER A 34 -3.61 13.22 -13.13
N SER A 35 -3.50 12.11 -12.40
CA SER A 35 -2.42 11.14 -12.49
C SER A 35 -2.96 9.73 -12.53
N GLN A 36 -2.08 8.80 -12.89
CA GLN A 36 -2.27 7.37 -12.84
C GLN A 36 -1.16 6.74 -12.00
N ILE A 37 -1.48 5.65 -11.32
CA ILE A 37 -0.49 4.74 -10.76
C ILE A 37 -0.24 3.63 -11.78
N LYS A 38 1.03 3.40 -12.10
CA LYS A 38 1.48 2.27 -12.91
C LYS A 38 2.31 1.32 -12.07
N VAL A 39 2.11 0.04 -12.26
CA VAL A 39 2.83 -1.03 -11.56
C VAL A 39 3.58 -1.83 -12.60
N ARG A 40 4.90 -1.90 -12.48
CA ARG A 40 5.75 -2.72 -13.34
C ARG A 40 6.50 -3.72 -12.48
N CYS A 41 6.20 -5.00 -12.66
CA CYS A 41 6.88 -6.08 -11.96
C CYS A 41 7.77 -6.87 -12.91
N GLN A 42 8.96 -7.21 -12.43
CA GLN A 42 9.87 -8.13 -13.10
C GLN A 42 10.05 -9.35 -12.21
N GLU A 43 9.75 -10.53 -12.75
CA GLU A 43 10.09 -11.79 -12.08
C GLU A 43 11.58 -12.06 -12.18
N SER A 44 12.18 -12.42 -11.05
CA SER A 44 13.56 -12.89 -10.96
C SER A 44 13.61 -14.22 -10.20
N GLY A 45 14.70 -14.97 -10.33
CA GLY A 45 14.86 -16.26 -9.63
C GLY A 45 14.79 -16.18 -8.10
N ASN A 46 14.80 -14.98 -7.52
CA ASN A 46 14.68 -14.73 -6.07
C ASN A 46 13.33 -14.08 -5.68
N GLY A 47 12.34 -14.05 -6.56
CA GLY A 47 11.04 -13.39 -6.36
C GLY A 47 10.78 -12.26 -7.36
N ALA A 48 9.61 -11.64 -7.26
CA ALA A 48 9.27 -10.46 -8.04
C ALA A 48 9.97 -9.21 -7.49
N ASN A 49 10.14 -8.21 -8.35
CA ASN A 49 10.51 -6.86 -7.95
C ASN A 49 9.62 -5.88 -8.71
N CYS A 50 8.79 -5.17 -7.97
CA CYS A 50 7.77 -4.28 -8.48
C CYS A 50 8.15 -2.82 -8.24
N GLY A 51 8.24 -2.06 -9.33
CA GLY A 51 8.27 -0.61 -9.29
C GLY A 51 6.85 -0.05 -9.42
N ILE A 52 6.46 0.82 -8.49
CA ILE A 52 5.21 1.58 -8.57
C ILE A 52 5.53 3.02 -8.94
N TYR A 53 4.87 3.53 -9.97
CA TYR A 53 5.12 4.80 -10.60
C TYR A 53 3.88 5.68 -10.55
N ALA A 54 4.05 6.97 -10.28
CA ALA A 54 3.05 7.97 -10.53
C ALA A 54 3.31 8.61 -11.90
N SER A 55 2.31 8.61 -12.77
CA SER A 55 2.36 9.18 -14.10
C SER A 55 1.32 10.29 -14.20
N GLY A 56 1.77 11.53 -14.44
CA GLY A 56 0.89 12.70 -14.56
C GLY A 56 1.45 13.71 -15.55
N SER A 57 0.95 14.95 -15.49
CA SER A 57 1.37 16.03 -16.40
C SER A 57 2.88 16.35 -16.34
N ALA A 58 3.50 16.15 -15.16
CA ALA A 58 4.94 16.35 -14.96
C ALA A 58 5.80 15.16 -15.46
N GLY A 59 5.18 14.17 -16.12
CA GLY A 59 5.82 12.94 -16.53
C GLY A 59 5.65 11.80 -15.54
N GLU A 60 6.44 10.76 -15.72
CA GLU A 60 6.40 9.54 -14.91
C GLU A 60 7.53 9.55 -13.87
N LYS A 61 7.20 9.21 -12.63
CA LYS A 61 8.14 9.13 -11.51
C LYS A 61 7.91 7.84 -10.72
N LYS A 62 8.96 7.07 -10.52
CA LYS A 62 8.93 5.94 -9.58
C LYS A 62 8.76 6.46 -8.15
N ILE A 63 7.77 5.93 -7.44
CA ILE A 63 7.43 6.35 -6.07
C ILE A 63 7.71 5.26 -5.05
N ILE A 64 7.55 3.97 -5.39
CA ILE A 64 7.78 2.86 -4.46
C ILE A 64 8.55 1.77 -5.21
N ASP A 65 9.50 1.15 -4.52
CA ASP A 65 10.09 -0.14 -4.89
C ASP A 65 9.63 -1.17 -3.84
N TYR A 66 9.10 -2.30 -4.29
CA TYR A 66 8.54 -3.31 -3.40
C TYR A 66 8.71 -4.74 -3.98
N PRO A 67 8.90 -5.78 -3.15
CA PRO A 67 9.05 -7.15 -3.64
C PRO A 67 7.81 -7.71 -4.34
N ASP A 68 6.63 -7.19 -4.04
CA ASP A 68 5.35 -7.72 -4.56
C ASP A 68 4.49 -6.62 -5.20
N ALA A 69 3.57 -7.04 -6.06
CA ALA A 69 2.57 -6.12 -6.62
C ALA A 69 1.61 -5.65 -5.51
N PRO A 70 1.06 -4.43 -5.59
CA PRO A 70 -0.02 -3.99 -4.71
C PRO A 70 -1.19 -4.97 -4.72
N SER A 71 -1.73 -5.29 -3.55
CA SER A 71 -2.97 -6.06 -3.44
C SER A 71 -4.20 -5.21 -3.77
N ASN A 72 -4.07 -3.89 -3.63
CA ASN A 72 -5.12 -2.94 -3.95
C ASN A 72 -4.53 -1.55 -4.23
N ILE A 73 -5.11 -0.84 -5.19
CA ILE A 73 -4.89 0.60 -5.39
C ILE A 73 -6.26 1.25 -5.53
N SER A 74 -6.52 2.25 -4.69
CA SER A 74 -7.75 3.05 -4.73
C SER A 74 -7.44 4.53 -4.71
N MET A 75 -8.44 5.37 -5.00
CA MET A 75 -8.30 6.82 -4.99
C MET A 75 -9.46 7.45 -4.19
N ALA A 76 -9.12 8.35 -3.27
CA ALA A 76 -10.07 9.13 -2.51
C ALA A 76 -9.58 10.58 -2.38
N SER A 77 -10.41 11.55 -2.78
CA SER A 77 -10.12 12.98 -2.69
C SER A 77 -8.73 13.38 -3.23
N GLY A 78 -8.33 12.80 -4.38
CA GLY A 78 -7.03 13.06 -5.04
C GLY A 78 -5.82 12.43 -4.34
N VAL A 79 -6.05 11.51 -3.41
CA VAL A 79 -5.03 10.70 -2.76
C VAL A 79 -5.18 9.26 -3.21
N PHE A 80 -4.11 8.69 -3.75
CA PHE A 80 -3.99 7.26 -4.00
C PHE A 80 -3.67 6.55 -2.70
N VAL A 81 -4.39 5.48 -2.42
CA VAL A 81 -4.12 4.53 -1.32
C VAL A 81 -3.64 3.25 -1.96
N ILE A 82 -2.41 2.85 -1.62
CA ILE A 82 -1.70 1.73 -2.24
C ILE A 82 -1.42 0.72 -1.12
N ASP A 83 -2.10 -0.41 -1.16
CA ASP A 83 -1.94 -1.48 -0.17
C ASP A 83 -0.98 -2.54 -0.73
N LEU A 84 0.14 -2.74 -0.04
CA LEU A 84 1.16 -3.71 -0.42
C LEU A 84 1.13 -4.90 0.55
N PRO A 85 0.97 -6.13 0.04
CA PRO A 85 0.96 -7.34 0.85
C PRO A 85 2.39 -7.75 1.18
N CYS A 86 2.59 -8.33 2.36
CA CYS A 86 3.81 -9.11 2.66
C CYS A 86 3.57 -10.05 3.86
N GLY A 87 2.43 -10.73 3.84
CA GLY A 87 1.94 -11.55 4.95
C GLY A 87 1.19 -10.75 6.03
N THR A 88 0.60 -11.46 7.00
CA THR A 88 -0.33 -10.91 8.00
C THR A 88 0.26 -9.89 8.96
N GLN A 89 1.59 -9.75 9.03
CA GLN A 89 2.27 -8.89 10.02
C GLN A 89 3.11 -7.77 9.41
N CYS A 90 3.22 -7.70 8.09
CA CYS A 90 4.13 -6.75 7.45
C CYS A 90 3.42 -5.80 6.47
N SER A 91 2.11 -6.00 6.19
CA SER A 91 1.39 -5.22 5.18
C SER A 91 1.61 -3.72 5.35
N ALA A 92 1.87 -3.05 4.22
CA ALA A 92 2.25 -1.66 4.19
C ALA A 92 1.28 -0.88 3.32
N THR A 93 0.63 0.11 3.90
CA THR A 93 -0.17 1.07 3.13
C THR A 93 0.64 2.33 2.89
N TYR A 94 0.65 2.77 1.64
CA TYR A 94 1.21 4.04 1.22
C TYR A 94 0.11 4.96 0.74
N PHE A 95 0.34 6.26 0.91
CA PHE A 95 -0.55 7.30 0.43
C PHE A 95 0.21 8.21 -0.52
N TYR A 96 -0.30 8.45 -1.71
CA TYR A 96 0.35 9.32 -2.69
C TYR A 96 -0.60 10.41 -3.19
N SER A 97 -0.08 11.63 -3.31
CA SER A 97 -0.73 12.70 -4.09
C SER A 97 0.33 13.52 -4.81
N GLU A 98 -0.01 14.10 -5.97
CA GLU A 98 0.93 14.97 -6.70
C GLU A 98 1.42 16.14 -5.83
N ARG A 99 0.51 16.71 -5.03
CA ARG A 99 0.78 17.91 -4.24
C ARG A 99 1.61 17.66 -3.00
N LYS A 100 1.40 16.54 -2.31
CA LYS A 100 2.05 16.24 -1.02
C LYS A 100 3.15 15.17 -1.13
N GLY A 101 3.25 14.49 -2.28
CA GLY A 101 4.18 13.39 -2.49
C GLY A 101 3.72 12.10 -1.82
N LEU A 102 4.70 11.23 -1.56
CA LEU A 102 4.49 9.93 -0.93
C LEU A 102 4.50 10.05 0.60
N GLY A 103 3.55 9.38 1.24
CA GLY A 103 3.45 9.14 2.67
C GLY A 103 3.46 7.64 2.98
N GLY A 104 4.01 7.27 4.14
CA GLY A 104 4.20 5.88 4.56
C GLY A 104 5.65 5.40 4.40
N PRO A 105 5.91 4.08 4.53
CA PRO A 105 4.94 3.01 4.76
C PRO A 105 4.24 3.12 6.12
N PHE A 106 2.95 2.81 6.16
CA PHE A 106 2.20 2.65 7.40
C PHE A 106 1.81 1.18 7.61
N PRO A 107 2.28 0.54 8.69
CA PRO A 107 1.89 -0.83 9.01
C PRO A 107 0.61 -0.85 9.84
N PHE A 108 -0.20 -1.91 9.72
CA PHE A 108 -1.42 -2.12 10.51
C PHE A 108 -2.40 -0.93 10.42
N VAL A 109 -2.67 -0.45 9.21
CA VAL A 109 -3.67 0.61 8.99
C VAL A 109 -5.07 0.04 9.22
N GLU A 110 -5.78 0.61 10.19
CA GLU A 110 -7.19 0.27 10.45
C GLU A 110 -8.16 1.16 9.71
N ALA A 111 -7.83 2.45 9.64
CA ALA A 111 -8.65 3.47 9.02
C ALA A 111 -7.84 4.72 8.72
N TYR A 112 -8.35 5.54 7.82
CA TYR A 112 -7.74 6.81 7.47
C TYR A 112 -8.79 7.81 7.02
N ASP A 113 -8.50 9.09 7.25
CA ASP A 113 -9.27 10.22 6.78
C ASP A 113 -8.38 11.04 5.84
N VAL A 114 -8.55 10.84 4.53
CA VAL A 114 -7.73 11.47 3.49
C VAL A 114 -7.88 12.99 3.48
N GLU A 115 -9.07 13.50 3.81
CA GLU A 115 -9.34 14.94 3.84
C GLU A 115 -8.62 15.61 5.01
N ARG A 116 -8.55 14.95 6.16
CA ARG A 116 -7.74 15.38 7.30
C ARG A 116 -6.26 15.04 7.15
N GLY A 117 -5.92 14.12 6.24
CA GLY A 117 -4.56 13.62 6.04
C GLY A 117 -4.03 12.85 7.25
N VAL A 118 -4.89 12.06 7.90
CA VAL A 118 -4.54 11.30 9.11
C VAL A 118 -4.84 9.81 8.91
N VAL A 119 -3.93 8.97 9.37
CA VAL A 119 -4.06 7.51 9.36
C VAL A 119 -4.00 6.97 10.79
N LEU A 120 -4.84 5.99 11.12
CA LEU A 120 -4.90 5.31 12.42
C LEU A 120 -4.28 3.92 12.30
N LEU A 121 -3.34 3.60 13.21
CA LEU A 121 -2.68 2.29 13.23
C LEU A 121 -3.07 1.47 14.47
N SER A 122 -3.09 0.15 14.35
CA SER A 122 -3.41 -0.80 15.43
C SER A 122 -2.26 -1.67 15.92
N LYS A 123 -1.03 -1.34 15.51
CA LYS A 123 0.18 -2.05 15.95
C LYS A 123 0.34 -2.12 17.48
N ARG A 124 -0.23 -1.17 18.23
CA ARG A 124 -0.14 -1.09 19.69
C ARG A 124 -1.39 -0.43 20.29
N ASN A 125 -1.57 -0.57 21.61
CA ASN A 125 -2.51 0.23 22.40
C ASN A 125 -1.71 1.19 23.31
N PRO A 126 -1.93 2.51 23.29
CA PRO A 126 -2.93 3.25 22.52
C PRO A 126 -2.65 3.28 21.01
N LEU A 127 -3.72 3.30 20.22
CA LEU A 127 -3.69 3.36 18.75
C LEU A 127 -3.14 4.72 18.29
N PRO A 128 -1.98 4.79 17.64
CA PRO A 128 -1.44 6.06 17.19
C PRO A 128 -2.11 6.56 15.90
N MET A 129 -2.38 7.87 15.87
CA MET A 129 -2.77 8.60 14.66
C MET A 129 -1.56 9.31 14.09
N TYR A 130 -1.25 9.10 12.81
CA TYR A 130 -0.13 9.73 12.12
C TYR A 130 -0.60 10.73 11.06
N ALA A 131 0.18 11.81 10.89
CA ALA A 131 0.06 12.65 9.71
C ALA A 131 0.56 11.88 8.48
N MET A 132 -0.36 11.65 7.54
CA MET A 132 -0.19 10.77 6.37
C MET A 132 0.99 11.19 5.48
N PHE A 133 1.19 12.51 5.27
CA PHE A 133 2.24 13.05 4.41
C PHE A 133 3.39 13.74 5.17
N SER A 134 3.68 13.30 6.40
CA SER A 134 4.81 13.81 7.18
C SER A 134 6.09 13.05 6.86
N LYS A 135 7.17 13.76 6.50
CA LYS A 135 8.50 13.16 6.29
C LYS A 135 9.08 12.48 7.55
N GLN A 136 8.58 12.84 8.73
CA GLN A 136 9.09 12.37 10.03
C GLN A 136 8.13 11.42 10.72
N SER A 137 7.09 10.92 10.03
CA SER A 137 6.05 10.05 10.63
C SER A 137 5.56 10.63 11.96
N ARG A 138 4.94 11.81 11.89
CA ARG A 138 4.54 12.56 13.09
C ARG A 138 3.26 11.98 13.68
N VAL A 139 3.30 11.57 14.95
CA VAL A 139 2.10 11.26 15.73
C VAL A 139 1.34 12.56 16.02
N VAL A 140 0.04 12.56 15.75
CA VAL A 140 -0.85 13.72 15.87
C VAL A 140 -1.96 13.51 16.90
N GLY A 141 -2.05 12.31 17.46
CA GLY A 141 -2.89 11.96 18.59
C GLY A 141 -2.93 10.45 18.77
N GLU A 142 -3.62 10.00 19.82
CA GLU A 142 -3.77 8.58 20.10
C GLU A 142 -5.19 8.26 20.63
N ILE A 143 -5.59 6.99 20.52
CA ILE A 143 -6.84 6.43 21.03
C ILE A 143 -6.50 5.24 21.95
N ALA A 144 -6.74 5.39 23.24
CA ALA A 144 -6.60 4.26 24.17
C ALA A 144 -7.88 3.42 24.13
N LEU A 145 -7.73 2.11 23.92
CA LEU A 145 -8.80 1.13 24.09
C LEU A 145 -8.68 0.52 25.49
N ASP A 146 -9.81 0.28 26.14
CA ASP A 146 -9.85 -0.47 27.40
C ASP A 146 -9.78 -1.98 27.14
N ILE A 147 -8.59 -2.46 26.80
CA ILE A 147 -8.31 -3.88 26.55
C ILE A 147 -7.38 -4.45 27.64
N PRO A 148 -7.29 -5.78 27.78
CA PRO A 148 -6.34 -6.41 28.69
C PRO A 148 -4.89 -6.03 28.36
N GLN A 149 -4.04 -5.92 29.39
CA GLN A 149 -2.61 -5.69 29.18
C GLN A 149 -1.97 -6.85 28.42
N GLY A 150 -1.06 -6.54 27.49
CA GLY A 150 -0.38 -7.55 26.67
C GLY A 150 -1.21 -8.10 25.51
N MET A 151 -2.46 -7.68 25.34
CA MET A 151 -3.27 -7.99 24.16
C MET A 151 -2.94 -7.03 23.03
N ASP A 152 -2.76 -7.57 21.83
CA ASP A 152 -2.57 -6.76 20.63
C ASP A 152 -3.87 -6.04 20.25
N ALA A 153 -3.78 -4.74 19.98
CA ALA A 153 -4.97 -3.94 19.72
C ALA A 153 -5.71 -4.38 18.45
N PHE A 154 -4.99 -4.75 17.39
CA PHE A 154 -5.57 -5.28 16.16
C PHE A 154 -6.41 -6.56 16.40
N ALA A 155 -6.08 -7.37 17.41
CA ALA A 155 -6.82 -8.59 17.72
C ALA A 155 -8.12 -8.31 18.50
N SER A 156 -8.20 -7.18 19.20
CA SER A 156 -9.42 -6.77 19.94
C SER A 156 -10.42 -6.01 19.07
N ILE A 157 -9.95 -5.37 18.00
CA ILE A 157 -10.77 -4.56 17.09
C ILE A 157 -11.62 -5.49 16.22
N LYS A 158 -12.92 -5.22 16.17
CA LYS A 158 -13.88 -5.94 15.31
C LYS A 158 -14.17 -5.18 14.02
N GLU A 159 -14.23 -3.86 14.12
CA GLU A 159 -14.59 -2.99 13.01
C GLU A 159 -14.06 -1.58 13.28
N VAL A 160 -13.54 -0.93 12.23
CA VAL A 160 -13.20 0.49 12.25
C VAL A 160 -13.80 1.18 11.03
N ALA A 161 -14.44 2.32 11.27
CA ALA A 161 -15.01 3.17 10.23
C ALA A 161 -14.60 4.63 10.44
N VAL A 162 -14.75 5.42 9.37
CA VAL A 162 -14.63 6.88 9.43
C VAL A 162 -16.00 7.50 9.15
N GLU A 163 -16.55 8.18 10.14
CA GLU A 163 -17.85 8.88 10.06
C GLU A 163 -17.66 10.34 10.49
N ASP A 164 -18.02 11.30 9.64
CA ASP A 164 -17.93 12.74 9.95
C ASP A 164 -16.60 13.17 10.58
N HIS A 165 -15.49 12.75 9.97
CA HIS A 165 -14.12 12.95 10.48
C HIS A 165 -13.91 12.43 11.92
N ARG A 166 -14.51 11.28 12.23
CA ARG A 166 -14.26 10.55 13.47
C ARG A 166 -13.88 9.12 13.14
N PHE A 167 -12.83 8.63 13.79
CA PHE A 167 -12.61 7.19 13.89
C PHE A 167 -13.65 6.60 14.83
N VAL A 168 -14.39 5.63 14.32
CA VAL A 168 -15.45 4.91 15.01
C VAL A 168 -14.97 3.48 15.13
N ILE A 169 -14.63 3.04 16.34
CA ILE A 169 -13.97 1.76 16.59
C ILE A 169 -14.88 0.91 17.46
N THR A 170 -15.22 -0.28 16.97
CA THR A 170 -15.91 -1.34 17.71
C THR A 170 -14.88 -2.39 18.11
N TYR A 171 -14.79 -2.71 19.41
CA TYR A 171 -13.76 -3.61 19.94
C TYR A 171 -14.28 -4.44 21.12
N THR A 172 -13.61 -5.56 21.43
CA THR A 172 -13.84 -6.33 22.66
C THR A 172 -13.06 -5.70 23.80
N ASP A 173 -13.73 -5.22 24.85
CA ASP A 173 -13.09 -4.60 26.00
C ASP A 173 -12.52 -5.63 27.00
N ARG A 174 -11.89 -5.13 28.06
CA ARG A 174 -11.27 -5.95 29.11
C ARG A 174 -12.24 -6.90 29.81
N ALA A 175 -13.53 -6.54 29.91
CA ALA A 175 -14.55 -7.38 30.50
C ALA A 175 -15.14 -8.39 29.50
N GLY A 176 -14.69 -8.37 28.24
CA GLY A 176 -15.18 -9.24 27.18
C GLY A 176 -16.43 -8.70 26.48
N ASN A 177 -16.87 -7.48 26.78
CA ASN A 177 -18.04 -6.88 26.13
C ASN A 177 -17.64 -6.22 24.81
N VAL A 178 -18.62 -6.07 23.91
CA VAL A 178 -18.44 -5.26 22.70
C VAL A 178 -18.65 -3.79 23.05
N SER A 179 -17.59 -3.00 22.93
CA SER A 179 -17.57 -1.57 23.22
C SER A 179 -17.35 -0.76 21.94
N LYS A 180 -17.89 0.46 21.88
CA LYS A 180 -17.76 1.37 20.74
C LYS A 180 -17.25 2.74 21.19
N ILE A 181 -16.14 3.19 20.62
CA ILE A 181 -15.57 4.52 20.87
C ILE A 181 -15.61 5.38 19.60
N ARG A 182 -15.78 6.69 19.78
CA ARG A 182 -15.70 7.67 18.71
C ARG A 182 -14.64 8.71 19.03
N ARG A 183 -13.67 8.89 18.13
CA ARG A 183 -12.61 9.89 18.29
C ARG A 183 -12.57 10.82 17.09
N ARG A 184 -12.64 12.13 17.34
CA ARG A 184 -12.43 13.14 16.30
C ARG A 184 -11.01 13.06 15.74
N VAL A 185 -10.92 13.03 14.41
CA VAL A 185 -9.67 13.11 13.67
C VAL A 185 -9.09 14.52 13.82
N PRO A 186 -7.82 14.67 14.24
CA PRO A 186 -7.19 15.98 14.38
C PRO A 186 -7.14 16.75 13.07
N ILE A 187 -7.30 18.08 13.15
CA ILE A 187 -7.04 18.96 12.02
C ILE A 187 -5.54 19.26 11.99
N LEU A 188 -4.87 18.82 10.93
CA LEU A 188 -3.46 19.15 10.73
C LEU A 188 -3.32 20.62 10.35
N LYS A 189 -2.91 21.45 11.30
CA LYS A 189 -2.52 22.84 10.99
C LYS A 189 -1.28 22.79 10.10
N GLY A 190 -1.40 23.29 8.87
CA GLY A 190 -0.27 23.39 7.96
C GLY A 190 0.82 24.26 8.57
N ARG A 191 1.99 23.68 8.87
CA ARG A 191 3.22 24.38 8.51
C ARG A 191 3.40 24.11 7.02
N LEU A 192 2.86 25.00 6.20
CA LEU A 192 3.47 25.28 4.91
C LEU A 192 4.90 25.69 5.24
N THR A 193 5.84 24.76 5.15
CA THR A 193 7.26 25.07 5.20
C THR A 193 7.52 26.01 4.02
N ARG A 194 7.89 27.24 4.38
CA ARG A 194 8.53 28.25 3.52
C ARG A 194 9.64 27.63 2.68
#